data_AF-A0A3D9Z164-F1
#
_entry.id   AF-A0A3D9Z164-F1
#
_cell.length_a   1.000
_cell.length_b   1.000
_cell.length_c   1.000
_cell.angle_alpha   90.00
_cell.angle_beta   90.00
_cell.angle_gamma   90.00
#
_symmetry.space_group_name_H-M   'P 1'
#
loop_
_entity.id
_entity.type
_entity.pdbx_description
1 polymer ?
#
loop_
_entity_poly.entity_id
_entity_poly.type
_entity_poly.pdbx_seq_one_letter_code
_entity_poly.pdbx_strand_id
1 'polypeptide(L)'
;MSIAPSQLHMIAGGNEYELLSTPDSSIFALRFKLENMTAHLEGEDAARFRQDYAILRQQFPAWKADQTLAQLWDQGGYSWLASQEGR
;
A
#
# COMPACT_ATOMS: atom_id res chain seq x y z
N MET A 1 -20.37 -18.07 -9.77
CA MET A 1 -19.01 -17.61 -10.09
C MET A 1 -18.28 -17.48 -8.77
N SER A 2 -17.38 -18.40 -8.46
CA SER A 2 -16.58 -18.36 -7.23
C SER A 2 -15.34 -17.52 -7.51
N ILE A 3 -15.25 -16.35 -6.88
CA ILE A 3 -14.07 -15.49 -6.93
C ILE A 3 -12.98 -16.25 -6.15
N ALA A 4 -11.86 -16.57 -6.79
CA ALA A 4 -10.71 -17.15 -6.10
C ALA A 4 -10.26 -16.21 -4.97
N PRO A 5 -9.73 -16.72 -3.84
CA PRO A 5 -9.25 -15.86 -2.77
C PRO A 5 -8.24 -14.88 -3.33
N SER A 6 -8.49 -13.59 -3.09
CA SER A 6 -7.73 -12.44 -3.56
C SER A 6 -6.25 -12.57 -3.22
N GLN A 7 -5.46 -13.16 -4.13
CA GLN A 7 -4.02 -13.29 -3.92
C GLN A 7 -3.38 -11.91 -4.08
N LEU A 8 -2.97 -11.34 -2.94
CA LEU A 8 -2.14 -10.14 -2.92
C LEU A 8 -0.76 -10.48 -3.49
N HIS A 9 -0.29 -9.64 -4.41
CA HIS A 9 1.05 -9.71 -4.96
C HIS A 9 1.77 -8.38 -4.72
N MET A 10 3.09 -8.44 -4.59
CA MET A 10 3.90 -7.27 -4.35
C MET A 10 3.93 -6.37 -5.58
N ILE A 11 3.58 -5.10 -5.38
CA ILE A 11 3.66 -4.03 -6.39
C ILE A 11 4.98 -3.26 -6.24
N ALA A 12 5.36 -2.99 -5.00
CA ALA A 12 6.61 -2.34 -4.66
C ALA A 12 7.08 -2.80 -3.29
N GLY A 13 8.40 -2.95 -3.11
CA GLY A 13 8.98 -3.40 -1.86
C GLY A 13 10.31 -2.72 -1.59
N GLY A 14 10.50 -2.34 -0.34
CA GLY A 14 11.74 -1.86 0.22
C GLY A 14 12.07 -2.59 1.53
N ASN A 15 13.07 -2.07 2.24
CA ASN A 15 13.51 -2.67 3.50
C ASN A 15 12.50 -2.42 4.63
N GLU A 16 11.85 -1.28 4.62
CA GLU A 16 10.98 -0.80 5.71
C GLU A 16 9.51 -0.94 5.32
N TYR A 17 9.20 -0.69 4.04
CA TYR A 17 7.84 -0.69 3.53
C TYR A 17 7.62 -1.71 2.41
N GLU A 18 6.38 -2.12 2.26
CA GLU A 18 5.94 -2.96 1.16
C GLU A 18 4.50 -2.62 0.80
N LEU A 19 4.22 -2.64 -0.50
CA LEU A 19 2.90 -2.46 -1.06
C LEU A 19 2.51 -3.74 -1.80
N LEU A 20 1.42 -4.35 -1.36
CA LEU A 20 0.78 -5.44 -2.08
C LEU A 20 -0.57 -4.99 -2.64
N SER A 21 -1.01 -5.67 -3.70
CA SER A 21 -2.34 -5.42 -4.28
C SER A 21 -2.90 -6.66 -4.95
N THR A 22 -4.20 -6.66 -5.21
CA THR A 22 -4.83 -7.65 -6.10
C THR A 22 -4.51 -7.34 -7.57
N PRO A 23 -4.65 -8.30 -8.50
CA PRO A 23 -4.39 -8.06 -9.93
C PRO A 23 -5.23 -6.92 -10.54
N ASP A 24 -6.45 -6.72 -10.05
CA ASP A 24 -7.34 -5.63 -10.50
C ASP A 24 -7.08 -4.29 -9.78
N SER A 25 -6.19 -4.29 -8.78
CA SER A 25 -5.90 -3.11 -7.95
C SER A 25 -7.11 -2.56 -7.19
N SER A 26 -8.08 -3.42 -6.86
CA SER A 26 -9.26 -3.07 -6.06
C SER A 26 -9.01 -3.15 -4.55
N ILE A 27 -7.94 -3.83 -4.12
CA ILE A 27 -7.48 -3.90 -2.72
C ILE A 27 -5.98 -3.63 -2.68
N PHE A 28 -5.53 -2.88 -1.67
CA PHE A 28 -4.12 -2.68 -1.36
C PHE A 28 -3.83 -3.03 0.09
N ALA A 29 -2.61 -3.52 0.34
CA ALA A 29 -2.04 -3.65 1.68
C ALA A 29 -0.72 -2.88 1.71
N LEU A 30 -0.70 -1.75 2.42
CA LEU A 30 0.52 -0.98 2.68
C LEU A 30 1.07 -1.42 4.05
N ARG A 31 2.25 -2.03 4.05
CA ARG A 31 2.88 -2.60 5.25
C ARG A 31 4.06 -1.76 5.70
N PHE A 32 4.11 -1.46 6.99
CA PHE A 32 5.31 -0.99 7.67
C PHE A 32 5.92 -2.15 8.47
N LYS A 33 7.03 -2.69 7.96
CA LYS A 33 7.62 -3.95 8.42
C LYS A 33 8.23 -3.85 9.82
N LEU A 34 8.80 -2.69 10.18
CA LEU A 34 9.51 -2.51 11.44
C LEU A 34 8.57 -2.60 12.65
N GLU A 35 7.33 -2.15 12.49
CA GLU A 35 6.30 -2.17 13.55
C GLU A 35 5.20 -3.20 13.29
N ASN A 36 5.34 -4.03 12.26
CA ASN A 36 4.35 -5.04 11.86
C ASN A 36 2.93 -4.46 11.71
N MET A 37 2.83 -3.24 11.17
CA MET A 37 1.58 -2.56 10.93
C MET A 37 1.19 -2.64 9.45
N THR A 38 -0.09 -2.87 9.18
CA THR A 38 -0.61 -2.95 7.82
C THR A 38 -1.88 -2.11 7.70
N ALA A 39 -1.89 -1.19 6.74
CA ALA A 39 -3.10 -0.52 6.29
C ALA A 39 -3.73 -1.33 5.15
N HIS A 40 -4.89 -1.93 5.42
CA HIS A 40 -5.72 -2.58 4.41
C HIS A 40 -6.67 -1.57 3.80
N LEU A 41 -6.58 -1.38 2.49
CA LEU A 41 -7.30 -0.35 1.76
C LEU A 41 -8.18 -1.02 0.71
N GLU A 42 -9.47 -0.71 0.74
CA GLU A 42 -10.49 -1.20 -0.19
C GLU A 42 -11.47 -0.07 -0.53
N GLY A 43 -12.32 -0.28 -1.54
CA GLY A 43 -13.34 0.70 -1.92
C GLY A 43 -12.76 2.09 -2.23
N GLU A 44 -13.31 3.12 -1.59
CA GLU A 44 -12.91 4.52 -1.79
C GLU A 44 -11.46 4.78 -1.35
N ASP A 45 -11.00 4.15 -0.27
CA ASP A 45 -9.62 4.29 0.21
C ASP A 45 -8.61 3.71 -0.78
N ALA A 46 -8.94 2.55 -1.39
CA ALA A 46 -8.11 1.96 -2.44
C ALA A 46 -8.07 2.83 -3.70
N ALA A 47 -9.21 3.41 -4.11
CA ALA A 47 -9.28 4.29 -5.26
C ALA A 47 -8.41 5.55 -5.06
N ARG A 48 -8.52 6.18 -3.89
CA ARG A 48 -7.70 7.33 -3.51
C ARG A 48 -6.22 6.97 -3.44
N PHE A 49 -5.88 5.87 -2.77
CA PHE A 49 -4.51 5.38 -2.64
C PHE A 49 -3.84 5.15 -3.99
N ARG A 50 -4.56 4.54 -4.93
CA ARG A 50 -4.06 4.31 -6.29
C ARG A 50 -3.69 5.62 -6.99
N GLN A 51 -4.50 6.67 -6.82
CA GLN A 51 -4.22 7.98 -7.40
C GLN A 51 -3.01 8.64 -6.74
N ASP A 52 -2.96 8.66 -5.40
CA ASP A 52 -1.86 9.25 -4.65
C ASP A 52 -0.52 8.56 -4.95
N TYR A 53 -0.51 7.23 -5.02
CA TYR A 53 0.67 6.46 -5.40
C TYR A 53 1.14 6.75 -6.83
N ALA A 54 0.22 6.81 -7.79
CA ALA A 54 0.55 7.15 -9.18
C ALA A 54 1.12 8.56 -9.31
N ILE A 55 0.54 9.52 -8.59
CA ILE A 55 0.98 10.91 -8.56
C ILE A 55 2.41 11.01 -8.00
N LEU A 56 2.71 10.36 -6.87
CA LEU A 56 4.06 10.38 -6.30
C LEU A 56 5.10 9.73 -7.21
N ARG A 57 4.77 8.62 -7.86
CA ARG A 57 5.65 7.94 -8.83
C ARG A 57 5.97 8.81 -10.05
N GLN A 58 5.03 9.66 -10.46
CA GLN A 58 5.24 10.62 -11.55
C GLN A 58 6.04 11.85 -11.11
N GLN A 59 5.76 12.39 -9.93
CA GLN A 59 6.45 13.58 -9.41
C GLN A 59 7.90 13.26 -9.00
N PHE A 60 8.15 12.08 -8.44
CA PHE A 60 9.43 11.67 -7.90
C PHE A 60 9.90 10.34 -8.49
N PRO A 61 10.20 10.25 -9.80
CA PRO A 61 10.53 8.99 -10.47
C PRO A 61 11.84 8.36 -9.99
N ALA A 62 12.73 9.16 -9.40
CA ALA A 62 14.00 8.70 -8.84
C ALA A 62 13.87 8.10 -7.42
N TRP A 63 12.72 8.26 -6.77
CA TRP A 63 12.51 7.72 -5.43
C TRP A 63 12.44 6.20 -5.44
N LYS A 64 13.07 5.61 -4.42
CA LYS A 64 12.95 4.17 -4.15
C LYS A 64 11.59 3.88 -3.49
N ALA A 65 11.24 2.60 -3.43
CA ALA A 65 9.98 2.14 -2.83
C ALA A 65 9.78 2.69 -1.42
N ASP A 66 10.76 2.53 -0.52
CA ASP A 66 10.65 3.00 0.87
C ASP A 66 10.31 4.49 0.96
N GLN A 67 10.94 5.34 0.16
CA GLN A 67 10.66 6.79 0.18
C GLN A 67 9.22 7.11 -0.25
N THR A 68 8.74 6.47 -1.31
CA THR A 68 7.38 6.69 -1.82
C THR A 68 6.34 6.17 -0.82
N LEU A 69 6.58 4.98 -0.27
CA LEU A 69 5.66 4.31 0.64
C LEU A 69 5.63 4.98 2.03
N ALA A 70 6.78 5.46 2.53
CA ALA A 70 6.86 6.26 3.75
C ALA A 70 6.09 7.58 3.61
N GLN A 71 6.19 8.25 2.46
CA GLN A 71 5.43 9.47 2.19
C GLN A 71 3.92 9.21 2.23
N LEU A 72 3.45 8.10 1.67
CA LEU A 72 2.03 7.72 1.73
C LEU A 72 1.61 7.35 3.16
N TRP A 73 2.44 6.60 3.87
CA TRP A 73 2.18 6.21 5.24
C TRP A 73 1.97 7.41 6.17
N ASP A 74 2.89 8.37 6.13
CA ASP A 74 2.94 9.51 7.04
C ASP A 74 2.10 10.69 6.53
N GLN A 75 2.43 11.21 5.34
CA GLN A 75 1.80 12.41 4.78
C GLN A 75 0.51 12.10 4.02
N GLY A 76 0.38 10.90 3.45
CA GLY A 76 -0.88 10.41 2.87
C GLY A 76 -1.92 10.02 3.92
N GLY A 77 -1.50 9.88 5.18
CA GLY A 77 -2.39 9.56 6.31
C GLY A 77 -2.82 8.09 6.39
N TYR A 78 -2.23 7.20 5.59
CA TYR A 78 -2.61 5.78 5.60
C TYR A 78 -2.18 5.05 6.87
N SER A 79 -1.25 5.60 7.64
CA SER A 79 -0.89 5.10 8.98
C SER A 79 -2.07 5.08 9.95
N TRP A 80 -3.05 5.98 9.81
CA TRP A 80 -4.25 6.03 10.66
C TRP A 80 -5.20 4.85 10.44
N LEU A 81 -5.15 4.24 9.25
CA LEU A 81 -5.92 3.05 8.89
C LEU A 81 -5.17 1.76 9.23
N ALA A 82 -3.91 1.87 9.62
CA ALA A 82 -3.08 0.73 9.90
C ALA A 82 -3.44 0.08 11.23
N SER A 83 -3.45 -1.25 11.21
CA SER A 83 -3.57 -2.07 12.41
C SER A 83 -2.41 -3.04 12.46
N GLN A 84 -2.02 -3.49 13.66
CA GLN A 84 -1.11 -4.61 13.77
C GLN A 84 -1.73 -5.82 13.09
N GLU A 85 -0.97 -6.51 12.24
CA GLU A 85 -1.44 -7.80 11.75
C GLU A 85 -1.59 -8.74 12.95
N GLY A 86 -2.84 -9.12 13.22
CA GLY A 86 -3.17 -10.12 14.22
C GLY A 86 -2.50 -11.44 13.84
N ARG A 87 -1.74 -12.01 14.78
CA ARG A 87 -1.18 -13.35 14.64
C ARG A 87 -2.26 -14.42 14.52
#